data_AF-A0A139PFK0-F1
#
_entry.id   AF-A0A139PFK0-F1
#
_cell.length_a   1.000
_cell.length_b   1.000
_cell.length_c   1.000
_cell.angle_alpha   90.00
_cell.angle_beta   90.00
_cell.angle_gamma   90.00
#
_symmetry.space_group_name_H-M   'P 1'
#
loop_
_entity.id
_entity.type
_entity.pdbx_description
1 polymer ?
#
loop_
_entity_poly.entity_id
_entity_poly.type
_entity_poly.pdbx_seq_one_letter_code
_entity_poly.pdbx_strand_id
1 'polypeptide(L)'
;MDDPFVSFLPSYLEGGNGIDTGFREILTGNLRKFLEYQENFCYCLGIVGSGNRNFNKQFCLTAFQYAEQFGFPVIDVFELRGTDEDVERISKNILASFEKVEEKIHVSY
;
A
#
# COMPACT_ATOMS: atom_id res chain seq x y z
N MET A 1 16.52 -4.93 -3.46
CA MET A 1 15.68 -4.64 -4.64
C MET A 1 16.43 -3.60 -5.41
N ASP A 2 16.47 -3.72 -6.73
CA ASP A 2 17.31 -2.82 -7.55
C ASP A 2 16.46 -1.97 -8.52
N ASP A 3 15.17 -2.32 -8.68
CA ASP A 3 14.23 -1.65 -9.57
C ASP A 3 13.00 -1.11 -8.81
N PRO A 4 12.39 -0.01 -9.29
CA PRO A 4 11.16 0.52 -8.73
C PRO A 4 9.99 -0.47 -8.76
N PHE A 5 9.18 -0.49 -7.70
CA PHE A 5 8.01 -1.37 -7.60
C PHE A 5 6.82 -0.72 -6.89
N VAL A 6 5.65 -1.35 -7.00
CA VAL A 6 4.44 -1.01 -6.24
C VAL A 6 4.05 -2.20 -5.36
N SER A 7 3.65 -1.92 -4.12
CA SER A 7 3.19 -2.95 -3.18
C SER A 7 1.68 -3.08 -3.18
N PHE A 8 1.17 -4.30 -3.00
CA PHE A 8 -0.24 -4.56 -2.69
C PHE A 8 -0.34 -5.17 -1.30
N LEU A 9 -1.25 -4.66 -0.47
CA LEU A 9 -1.39 -5.11 0.91
C LEU A 9 -2.87 -5.25 1.33
N PRO A 10 -3.36 -6.47 1.58
CA PRO A 10 -4.64 -6.64 2.24
C PRO A 10 -4.52 -6.26 3.73
N SER A 11 -5.56 -5.62 4.27
CA SER A 11 -5.61 -5.27 5.70
C SER A 11 -6.11 -6.44 6.55
N TYR A 12 -5.23 -6.93 7.42
CA TYR A 12 -5.56 -7.83 8.50
C TYR A 12 -5.15 -7.17 9.82
N LEU A 13 -6.14 -6.78 10.61
CA LEU A 13 -5.95 -6.14 11.90
C LEU A 13 -6.51 -7.04 13.00
N GLU A 14 -5.97 -6.92 14.21
CA GLU A 14 -6.59 -7.56 15.36
C GLU A 14 -8.06 -7.15 15.47
N GLY A 15 -8.93 -8.16 15.54
CA GLY A 15 -10.33 -7.94 15.85
C GLY A 15 -10.45 -7.26 17.21
N GLY A 16 -11.32 -6.27 17.29
CA GLY A 16 -11.71 -5.72 18.57
C GLY A 16 -12.27 -6.78 19.51
N ASN A 17 -12.06 -6.63 20.81
CA ASN A 17 -12.65 -7.49 21.85
C ASN A 17 -14.13 -7.15 22.14
N GLY A 18 -14.77 -6.37 21.27
CA GLY A 18 -16.12 -5.81 21.48
C GLY A 18 -16.14 -4.48 22.26
N ILE A 19 -14.98 -4.02 22.76
CA ILE A 19 -14.82 -2.74 23.49
C ILE A 19 -13.82 -1.83 22.75
N ASP A 20 -12.70 -2.40 22.30
CA ASP A 20 -11.65 -1.68 21.57
C ASP A 20 -11.65 -2.07 20.09
N THR A 21 -11.26 -1.15 19.19
CA THR A 21 -10.88 -1.51 17.83
C THR A 21 -9.39 -1.79 17.78
N GLY A 22 -8.98 -3.01 17.40
CA GLY A 22 -7.58 -3.32 17.17
C GLY A 22 -7.07 -2.65 15.90
N PHE A 23 -6.01 -1.85 16.04
CA PHE A 23 -5.31 -1.23 14.91
C PHE A 23 -3.96 -1.91 14.61
N ARG A 24 -3.67 -3.01 15.29
CA ARG A 24 -2.43 -3.76 15.17
C ARG A 24 -2.53 -4.72 14.00
N GLU A 25 -1.60 -4.60 13.07
CA GLU A 25 -1.45 -5.53 11.95
C GLU A 25 -1.16 -6.95 12.43
N ILE A 26 -1.83 -7.91 11.80
CA ILE A 26 -1.58 -9.35 11.95
C ILE A 26 -1.51 -10.01 10.58
N LEU A 27 -0.87 -11.18 10.49
CA LEU A 27 -0.78 -12.05 9.29
C LEU A 27 -0.05 -11.48 8.06
N THR A 28 0.09 -10.16 7.91
CA THR A 28 0.68 -9.53 6.71
C THR A 28 2.04 -8.88 6.94
N GLY A 29 2.61 -8.99 8.15
CA GLY A 29 3.89 -8.35 8.51
C GLY A 29 5.12 -8.81 7.72
N ASN A 30 5.00 -9.81 6.84
CA ASN A 30 6.08 -10.18 5.92
C ASN A 30 6.39 -9.06 4.91
N LEU A 31 5.39 -8.28 4.48
CA LEU A 31 5.65 -7.13 3.61
C LEU A 31 6.50 -6.07 4.32
N ARG A 32 6.21 -5.77 5.60
CA ARG A 32 7.04 -4.87 6.42
C ARG A 32 8.49 -5.33 6.45
N LYS A 33 8.72 -6.61 6.76
CA LYS A 33 10.08 -7.19 6.79
C LYS A 33 10.77 -7.08 5.43
N PHE A 34 10.04 -7.31 4.34
CA PHE A 34 10.56 -7.15 2.99
C PHE A 34 10.95 -5.70 2.69
N LEU A 35 10.11 -4.73 3.07
CA LEU A 35 10.38 -3.30 2.88
C LEU A 35 11.59 -2.83 3.70
N GLU A 36 11.71 -3.28 4.94
CA GLU A 36 12.85 -2.95 5.83
C GLU A 36 14.16 -3.62 5.38
N TYR A 37 14.09 -4.80 4.78
CA TYR A 37 15.27 -5.53 4.34
C TYR A 37 16.04 -4.73 3.28
N GLN A 38 17.29 -4.39 3.61
CA GLN A 38 18.18 -3.61 2.73
C GLN A 38 17.54 -2.33 2.18
N GLU A 39 16.67 -1.70 2.98
CA GLU A 39 15.99 -0.46 2.60
C GLU A 39 15.21 -0.58 1.28
N ASN A 40 14.63 -1.75 0.98
CA ASN A 40 13.80 -1.95 -0.21
C ASN A 40 12.66 -0.91 -0.32
N PHE A 41 12.20 -0.34 0.79
CA PHE A 41 11.21 0.74 0.78
C PHE A 41 11.64 1.96 -0.05
N CYS A 42 12.95 2.22 -0.22
CA CYS A 42 13.46 3.29 -1.08
C CYS A 42 13.10 3.10 -2.56
N TYR A 43 12.83 1.86 -2.99
CA TYR A 43 12.41 1.51 -4.34
C TYR A 43 10.89 1.36 -4.47
N CYS A 44 10.14 1.47 -3.37
CA CYS A 44 8.69 1.37 -3.38
C CYS A 44 8.08 2.72 -3.80
N LEU A 45 7.41 2.74 -4.95
CA LEU A 45 6.74 3.92 -5.49
C LEU A 45 5.42 4.25 -4.80
N GLY A 46 4.90 3.30 -4.02
CA GLY A 46 3.69 3.44 -3.25
C GLY A 46 3.00 2.10 -3.01
N ILE A 47 1.88 2.17 -2.30
CA ILE A 47 1.13 0.99 -1.86
C ILE A 47 -0.34 1.07 -2.30
N VAL A 48 -0.88 -0.06 -2.73
CA VAL A 48 -2.31 -0.25 -2.97
C VAL A 48 -2.89 -1.12 -1.86
N GLY A 49 -3.90 -0.59 -1.15
CA GLY A 49 -4.57 -1.30 -0.07
C GLY A 49 -5.77 -2.11 -0.54
N SER A 50 -5.96 -3.32 0.00
CA SER A 50 -7.22 -4.06 -0.12
C SER A 50 -7.85 -4.26 1.26
N GLY A 51 -9.17 -4.21 1.33
CA GLY A 51 -9.89 -4.41 2.59
C GLY A 51 -11.37 -4.69 2.39
N ASN A 52 -12.14 -4.53 3.46
CA ASN A 52 -13.59 -4.69 3.44
C ASN A 52 -14.24 -3.50 4.15
N ARG A 53 -15.18 -2.81 3.49
CA ARG A 53 -15.82 -1.58 3.96
C ARG A 53 -16.66 -1.79 5.22
N ASN A 54 -17.06 -3.03 5.50
CA ASN A 54 -17.74 -3.38 6.74
C ASN A 54 -16.88 -3.08 7.99
N PHE A 55 -15.56 -2.92 7.83
CA PHE A 55 -14.65 -2.52 8.90
C PHE A 55 -14.55 -0.98 9.11
N ASN A 56 -15.34 -0.19 8.36
CA ASN A 56 -15.46 1.27 8.53
C ASN A 56 -14.10 1.97 8.57
N LYS A 57 -13.72 2.58 9.72
CA LYS A 57 -12.45 3.31 9.89
C LYS A 57 -11.19 2.46 9.70
N GLN A 58 -11.33 1.14 9.74
CA GLN A 58 -10.23 0.21 9.53
C GLN A 58 -10.09 -0.23 8.06
N PHE A 59 -10.98 0.21 7.16
CA PHE A 59 -10.90 -0.10 5.74
C PHE A 59 -9.54 0.34 5.16
N CYS A 60 -8.74 -0.63 4.72
CA CYS A 60 -7.39 -0.46 4.17
C CYS A 60 -6.38 0.25 5.10
N LEU A 61 -6.64 0.34 6.41
CA LEU A 61 -5.84 1.14 7.34
C LEU A 61 -4.35 0.73 7.35
N THR A 62 -4.04 -0.55 7.14
CA THR A 62 -2.65 -1.04 7.12
C THR A 62 -1.82 -0.39 6.00
N ALA A 63 -2.42 -0.12 4.84
CA ALA A 63 -1.73 0.57 3.74
C ALA A 63 -1.37 2.01 4.10
N PHE A 64 -2.28 2.72 4.79
CA PHE A 64 -2.03 4.08 5.28
C PHE A 64 -0.95 4.10 6.37
N GLN A 65 -0.95 3.12 7.29
CA GLN A 65 0.10 2.97 8.30
C GLN A 65 1.47 2.75 7.67
N TYR A 66 1.55 1.95 6.59
CA TYR A 66 2.81 1.72 5.88
C TYR A 66 3.28 2.96 5.12
N ALA A 67 2.36 3.68 4.47
CA ALA A 67 2.66 4.93 3.79
C ALA A 67 3.22 5.99 4.76
N GLU A 68 2.63 6.11 5.95
CA GLU A 68 3.15 6.97 7.02
C GLU A 68 4.53 6.51 7.52
N GLN A 69 4.70 5.21 7.77
CA GLN A 69 5.94 4.65 8.30
C GLN A 69 7.13 4.79 7.33
N PHE A 70 6.92 4.50 6.05
CA PHE A 70 8.00 4.39 5.06
C PHE A 70 8.11 5.58 4.11
N GLY A 71 7.15 6.52 4.15
CA GLY A 71 7.22 7.78 3.40
C GLY A 71 6.85 7.70 1.92
N PHE A 72 6.39 6.55 1.42
CA PHE A 72 5.81 6.41 0.08
C PHE A 72 4.29 6.65 0.11
N PRO A 73 3.65 7.04 -1.01
CA PRO A 73 2.21 7.34 -1.03
C PRO A 73 1.34 6.07 -1.00
N VAL A 74 0.10 6.21 -0.51
CA VAL A 74 -0.98 5.29 -0.88
C VAL A 74 -1.42 5.65 -2.30
N ILE A 75 -1.21 4.74 -3.25
CA ILE A 75 -1.61 4.92 -4.65
C ILE A 75 -3.12 4.80 -4.77
N ASP A 76 -3.68 3.76 -4.15
CA ASP A 76 -5.12 3.51 -4.20
C ASP A 76 -5.60 2.47 -3.17
N VAL A 77 -6.92 2.31 -3.07
CA VAL A 77 -7.58 1.29 -2.26
C VAL A 77 -8.74 0.63 -3.02
N PHE A 78 -8.99 -0.66 -2.74
CA PHE A 78 -10.12 -1.40 -3.29
C PHE A 78 -10.73 -2.39 -2.28
N GLU A 79 -11.93 -2.90 -2.57
CA GLU A 79 -12.63 -3.84 -1.70
C GLU A 79 -12.50 -5.29 -2.17
N LEU A 80 -12.14 -6.17 -1.24
CA LEU A 80 -12.01 -7.62 -1.44
C LEU A 80 -11.12 -7.95 -2.65
N ARG A 81 -11.71 -8.46 -3.72
CA ARG A 81 -11.02 -8.83 -4.97
C ARG A 81 -10.95 -7.69 -5.99
N GLY A 82 -11.62 -6.57 -5.73
CA GLY A 82 -11.79 -5.47 -6.66
C GLY A 82 -12.90 -5.67 -7.69
N THR A 83 -13.20 -4.61 -8.42
CA THR A 83 -14.07 -4.59 -9.61
C THR A 83 -13.27 -4.30 -10.88
N ASP A 84 -13.91 -4.39 -12.04
CA ASP A 84 -13.27 -4.03 -13.31
C ASP A 84 -12.91 -2.53 -13.34
N GLU A 85 -13.74 -1.67 -12.73
CA GLU A 85 -13.44 -0.25 -12.56
C GLU A 85 -12.22 -0.02 -11.65
N ASP A 86 -12.02 -0.85 -10.61
CA ASP A 86 -10.82 -0.79 -9.79
C ASP A 86 -9.58 -1.15 -10.62
N VAL A 87 -9.66 -2.18 -11.47
CA VAL A 87 -8.55 -2.56 -12.35
C VAL A 87 -8.16 -1.39 -13.25
N GLU A 88 -9.11 -0.77 -13.93
CA GLU A 88 -8.80 0.34 -14.84
C GLU A 88 -8.20 1.54 -14.11
N ARG A 89 -8.79 1.91 -12.97
CA ARG A 89 -8.42 3.09 -12.18
C ARG A 89 -7.06 2.91 -11.52
N ILE A 90 -6.82 1.78 -10.87
CA ILE A 90 -5.56 1.47 -10.17
C ILE A 90 -4.42 1.34 -11.18
N SER A 91 -4.67 0.70 -12.33
CA SER A 91 -3.64 0.57 -13.38
C SER A 91 -3.18 1.93 -13.89
N LYS A 92 -4.11 2.86 -14.13
CA LYS A 92 -3.78 4.26 -14.51
C LYS A 92 -2.95 4.95 -13.44
N ASN A 93 -3.32 4.80 -12.16
CA ASN A 93 -2.60 5.41 -11.04
C ASN A 93 -1.20 4.83 -10.86
N ILE A 94 -1.02 3.52 -11.07
CA ILE A 94 0.30 2.87 -11.03
C ILE A 94 1.18 3.39 -12.17
N LEU A 95 0.69 3.43 -13.40
CA LEU A 95 1.46 3.94 -14.55
C LEU A 95 1.94 5.38 -14.30
N ALA A 96 1.07 6.25 -13.80
CA ALA A 96 1.42 7.62 -13.44
C ALA A 96 2.49 7.70 -12.33
N SER A 97 2.58 6.72 -11.43
CA SER A 97 3.66 6.66 -10.43
C SER A 97 5.01 6.32 -11.06
N PHE A 98 5.05 5.46 -12.08
CA PHE A 98 6.27 5.14 -12.80
C PHE A 98 6.75 6.30 -13.69
N GLU A 99 5.84 6.97 -14.40
CA GLU A 99 6.17 8.15 -15.23
C GLU A 99 6.88 9.25 -14.42
N LYS A 100 6.40 9.55 -13.20
CA LYS A 100 7.02 10.54 -12.30
C LYS A 100 8.46 10.20 -11.91
N VAL A 101 8.81 8.93 -11.86
CA VAL A 101 10.17 8.47 -11.54
C VAL A 101 11.07 8.70 -12.74
N GLU A 102 10.60 8.34 -13.93
CA GLU A 102 11.33 8.59 -15.18
C GLU A 102 11.59 10.08 -15.38
N GLU A 103 10.61 10.94 -15.13
CA GLU A 103 10.77 12.39 -15.19
C GLU A 103 11.83 12.89 -14.19
N LYS A 104 11.80 12.43 -12.94
CA LYS A 104 12.81 12.79 -11.93
C LYS A 104 14.23 12.39 -12.37
N ILE A 105 14.38 11.21 -12.96
CA ILE A 105 15.67 10.76 -13.48
C ILE A 105 16.13 11.68 -14.61
N HIS A 106 15.25 12.01 -15.57
CA HIS A 106 15.60 12.88 -16.70
C HIS A 106 15.92 14.33 -16.31
N VAL A 107 15.30 14.86 -15.25
CA VAL A 107 15.56 16.22 -14.75
C VAL A 107 16.85 16.31 -13.91
N SER A 108 17.40 15.16 -13.47
CA SER A 108 18.59 15.09 -12.62
C SER A 108 19.91 15.09 -13.40
N TYR A 109 19.88 15.15 -14.74
CA TYR A 109 21.03 15.26 -15.64
C TYR A 109 21.06 16.63 -16.32
#